data_AF-A0AAJ5XBE2-F1
#
_entry.id   AF-A0AAJ5XBE2-F1
#
_cell.length_a   1.000
_cell.length_b   1.000
_cell.length_c   1.000
_cell.angle_alpha   90.00
_cell.angle_beta   90.00
_cell.angle_gamma   90.00
#
_symmetry.space_group_name_H-M   'P 1'
#
loop_
_entity.id
_entity.type
_entity.pdbx_description
1 polymer ?
#
loop_
_entity_poly.entity_id
_entity_poly.type
_entity_poly.pdbx_seq_one_letter_code
_entity_poly.pdbx_strand_id
1 'polypeptide(L)'
;MALGGLRLRLHLIAPCPSLIFPARQAKQTQTGTGDPASMHRVFTSRRYAADMTFRQPLRAVPVKPGTRYRSRAAKKTRNQVATYLGGAALLGAVLGTASIATAPGGFNTLASAAKPIAVSLGLIRARAPQEGDYWPGCNAARAAGTTPIYIGEPGYREGMDGDGDGVACEPYRGM
;
A
#
# COMPACT_ATOMS: atom_id res chain seq x y z
N MET A 1 38.60 -33.35 42.44
CA MET A 1 38.71 -31.95 42.93
C MET A 1 39.03 -31.09 41.72
N ALA A 2 38.28 -30.10 41.26
CA ALA A 2 37.17 -29.35 41.84
C ALA A 2 36.19 -28.97 40.71
N LEU A 3 34.90 -28.98 41.07
CA LEU A 3 33.78 -28.50 40.26
C LEU A 3 33.79 -26.96 40.27
N GLY A 4 33.92 -26.33 39.10
CA GLY A 4 33.82 -24.88 38.91
C GLY A 4 32.56 -24.52 38.13
N GLY A 5 31.41 -24.47 38.82
CA GLY A 5 30.14 -24.10 38.23
C GLY A 5 30.06 -22.62 37.90
N LEU A 6 30.10 -22.27 36.61
CA LEU A 6 29.82 -20.92 36.14
C LEU A 6 28.29 -20.75 35.99
N ARG A 7 27.68 -20.17 37.02
CA ARG A 7 26.28 -19.73 37.02
C ARG A 7 26.13 -18.54 36.06
N LEU A 8 25.79 -18.77 34.79
CA LEU A 8 25.28 -17.70 33.94
C LEU A 8 23.77 -17.55 34.18
N ARG A 9 23.41 -16.46 34.84
CA ARG A 9 22.03 -16.00 35.07
C ARG A 9 21.30 -15.89 33.73
N LEU A 10 20.30 -16.75 33.56
CA LEU A 10 19.27 -16.63 32.55
C LEU A 10 18.44 -15.37 32.87
N HIS A 11 18.70 -14.26 32.17
CA HIS A 11 17.81 -13.10 32.21
C HIS A 11 16.52 -13.46 31.47
N LEU A 12 15.53 -13.90 32.24
CA LEU A 12 14.12 -13.84 31.89
C LEU A 12 13.78 -12.37 31.57
N ILE A 13 13.65 -12.07 30.28
CA ILE A 13 12.99 -10.85 29.83
C ILE A 13 11.49 -11.10 30.03
N ALA A 14 10.98 -10.65 31.17
CA ALA A 14 9.55 -10.55 31.41
C ALA A 14 8.94 -9.54 30.42
N PRO A 15 7.72 -9.80 29.92
CA PRO A 15 7.02 -8.86 29.05
C PRO A 15 6.64 -7.61 29.86
N CYS A 16 7.12 -6.44 29.44
CA CYS A 16 6.62 -5.16 29.95
C CYS A 16 5.11 -5.07 29.70
N PRO A 17 4.27 -4.91 30.74
CA PRO A 17 2.94 -4.40 30.58
C PRO A 17 3.03 -2.89 30.33
N SER A 18 1.94 -2.27 29.89
CA SER A 18 1.76 -0.81 29.78
C SER A 18 2.49 -0.08 28.63
N LEU A 19 1.94 -0.20 27.42
CA LEU A 19 1.75 0.99 26.59
C LEU A 19 0.26 1.16 26.27
N ILE A 20 -0.27 2.13 26.98
CA ILE A 20 -1.61 2.72 26.95
C ILE A 20 -1.81 3.33 25.56
N PHE A 21 -2.65 2.71 24.74
CA PHE A 21 -3.18 3.33 23.52
C PHE A 21 -4.38 4.20 23.90
N PRO A 22 -4.40 5.50 23.57
CA PRO A 22 -5.62 6.29 23.71
C PRO A 22 -6.66 5.75 22.74
N ALA A 23 -7.78 5.29 23.29
CA ALA A 23 -8.98 4.93 22.54
C ALA A 23 -9.39 6.12 21.67
N ARG A 24 -9.22 5.98 20.35
CA ARG A 24 -9.75 6.93 19.38
C ARG A 24 -11.26 6.78 19.41
N GLN A 25 -11.95 7.77 19.98
CA GLN A 25 -13.39 7.83 20.00
C GLN A 25 -13.93 7.77 18.57
N ALA A 26 -14.52 6.64 18.21
CA ALA A 26 -15.41 6.56 17.07
C ALA A 26 -16.62 7.44 17.41
N LYS A 27 -16.76 8.54 16.67
CA LYS A 27 -17.90 9.45 16.72
C LYS A 27 -19.15 8.60 16.46
N GLN A 28 -19.91 8.32 17.52
CA GLN A 28 -21.24 7.72 17.43
C GLN A 28 -22.11 8.67 16.61
N THR A 29 -22.39 8.30 15.35
CA THR A 29 -23.54 8.83 14.64
C THR A 29 -24.77 8.36 15.40
N GLN A 30 -25.32 9.25 16.22
CA GLN A 30 -26.59 9.06 16.89
C GLN A 30 -27.68 9.03 15.81
N THR A 31 -27.96 7.84 15.28
CA THR A 31 -29.29 7.57 14.71
C THR A 31 -30.22 7.48 15.90
N GLY A 32 -30.83 8.61 16.26
CA GLY A 32 -31.89 8.67 17.26
C GLY A 32 -33.05 7.80 16.81
N THR A 33 -33.12 6.58 17.35
CA THR A 33 -34.36 5.83 17.47
C THR A 33 -35.16 6.47 18.59
N GLY A 34 -35.91 7.52 18.25
CA GLY A 34 -36.93 8.06 19.15
C GLY A 34 -38.05 7.05 19.28
N ASP A 35 -38.22 6.51 20.48
CA ASP A 35 -39.41 5.78 20.88
C ASP A 35 -40.66 6.67 20.65
N PRO A 36 -41.72 6.18 19.99
CA PRO A 36 -42.89 6.98 19.65
C PRO A 36 -43.86 7.22 20.84
N ALA A 37 -43.47 6.93 22.08
CA ALA A 37 -44.39 6.85 23.22
C ALA A 37 -44.45 8.09 24.13
N SER A 38 -43.79 9.20 23.82
CA SER A 38 -43.71 10.36 24.72
C SER A 38 -43.99 11.72 24.08
N MET A 39 -45.16 11.85 23.44
CA MET A 39 -45.75 13.16 23.12
C MET A 39 -47.26 13.13 23.39
N HIS A 40 -47.62 13.08 24.68
CA HIS A 40 -48.96 13.44 25.13
C HIS A 40 -48.98 14.91 25.57
N ARG A 41 -49.88 15.69 24.95
CA ARG A 41 -50.32 17.05 25.31
C ARG A 41 -49.24 18.11 25.06
N VAL A 42 -49.44 19.12 24.23
CA VAL A 42 -50.52 20.10 24.27
C VAL A 42 -50.67 20.68 22.86
N PHE A 43 -51.83 20.50 22.22
CA PHE A 43 -52.41 21.57 21.40
C PHE A 43 -53.91 21.35 21.33
N THR A 44 -54.58 22.10 22.19
CA THR A 44 -56.01 22.24 22.26
C THR A 44 -56.55 22.81 20.95
N SER A 45 -57.63 22.20 20.47
CA SER A 45 -58.76 22.86 19.79
C SER A 45 -58.44 23.79 18.61
N ARG A 46 -58.50 23.24 17.40
CA ARG A 46 -59.38 23.80 16.37
C ARG A 46 -59.82 22.70 15.41
N ARG A 47 -61.13 22.48 15.39
CA ARG A 47 -61.81 21.61 14.41
C ARG A 47 -61.60 22.22 13.03
N TYR A 48 -60.69 21.66 12.24
CA TYR A 48 -60.77 21.70 10.78
C TYR A 48 -61.14 20.29 10.33
N ALA A 49 -62.44 20.01 10.41
CA ALA A 49 -63.02 18.89 9.69
C ALA A 49 -63.20 19.31 8.22
N ALA A 50 -62.98 18.35 7.32
CA ALA A 50 -63.19 18.40 5.87
C ALA A 50 -62.10 19.16 5.06
N ASP A 51 -61.05 18.45 4.64
CA ASP A 51 -61.02 17.84 3.29
C ASP A 51 -59.59 17.39 2.97
N MET A 52 -59.27 16.13 3.27
CA MET A 52 -58.03 15.49 2.80
C MET A 52 -58.37 14.10 2.28
N THR A 53 -59.30 14.04 1.33
CA THR A 53 -59.59 12.83 0.56
C THR A 53 -58.68 12.70 -0.66
N PHE A 54 -57.41 13.10 -0.58
CA PHE A 54 -56.44 12.76 -1.62
C PHE A 54 -55.80 11.39 -1.33
N ARG A 55 -56.63 10.34 -1.42
CA ARG A 55 -56.18 8.95 -1.53
C ARG A 55 -55.78 8.67 -2.97
N GLN A 56 -54.63 9.18 -3.40
CA GLN A 56 -53.93 8.52 -4.51
C GLN A 56 -52.73 7.79 -3.92
N PRO A 57 -52.67 6.45 -3.98
CA PRO A 57 -51.40 5.78 -3.82
C PRO A 57 -50.59 6.24 -5.04
N LEU A 58 -49.65 7.17 -4.85
CA LEU A 58 -48.66 7.47 -5.86
C LEU A 58 -47.91 6.17 -6.12
N ARG A 59 -48.39 5.39 -7.10
CA ARG A 59 -47.70 4.20 -7.59
C ARG A 59 -46.41 4.73 -8.20
N ALA A 60 -45.31 4.49 -7.51
CA ALA A 60 -44.00 4.78 -8.04
C ALA A 60 -43.85 4.07 -9.39
N VAL A 61 -43.84 4.84 -10.48
CA VAL A 61 -43.56 4.30 -11.81
C VAL A 61 -42.06 4.02 -11.85
N PRO A 62 -41.63 2.80 -12.19
CA PRO A 62 -40.21 2.49 -12.23
C PRO A 62 -39.52 3.32 -13.33
N VAL A 63 -38.78 4.34 -12.92
CA VAL A 63 -37.95 5.13 -13.84
C VAL A 63 -36.71 4.30 -14.16
N LYS A 64 -36.55 3.91 -15.43
CA LYS A 64 -35.33 3.23 -15.89
C LYS A 64 -34.17 4.23 -15.84
N PRO A 65 -33.07 3.94 -15.13
CA PRO A 65 -31.93 4.84 -15.11
C PRO A 65 -31.32 4.95 -16.51
N GLY A 66 -30.99 6.18 -16.91
CA GLY A 66 -30.37 6.47 -18.20
C GLY A 66 -29.02 5.78 -18.37
N THR A 67 -28.58 5.64 -19.63
CA THR A 67 -27.33 4.95 -20.01
C THR A 67 -26.09 5.52 -19.29
N ARG A 68 -26.03 6.84 -19.09
CA ARG A 68 -24.95 7.51 -18.33
C ARG A 68 -24.94 7.14 -16.85
N TYR A 69 -26.11 6.95 -16.22
CA TYR A 69 -26.18 6.50 -14.82
C TYR A 69 -25.77 5.03 -14.71
N ARG A 70 -26.24 4.18 -15.64
CA ARG A 70 -25.86 2.77 -15.73
C ARG A 70 -24.35 2.58 -15.91
N SER A 71 -23.72 3.37 -16.79
CA SER A 71 -22.27 3.29 -17.01
C SER A 71 -21.46 3.79 -15.81
N ARG A 72 -21.92 4.83 -15.11
CA ARG A 72 -21.31 5.29 -13.86
C ARG A 72 -21.46 4.26 -12.73
N ALA A 73 -22.63 3.65 -12.58
CA ALA A 73 -22.87 2.60 -11.61
C ALA A 73 -21.98 1.36 -11.88
N ALA A 74 -21.86 0.94 -13.14
CA ALA A 74 -20.98 -0.15 -13.56
C ALA A 74 -19.48 0.16 -13.38
N LYS A 75 -19.05 1.41 -13.62
CA LYS A 75 -17.67 1.85 -13.32
C LYS A 75 -17.38 1.86 -11.82
N LYS A 76 -18.34 2.30 -11.00
CA LYS A 76 -18.20 2.32 -9.54
C LYS A 76 -18.01 0.91 -8.98
N THR A 77 -18.84 -0.05 -9.39
CA THR A 77 -18.69 -1.45 -8.94
C THR A 77 -17.39 -2.07 -9.45
N ARG A 78 -17.00 -1.82 -10.71
CA ARG A 78 -15.71 -2.29 -11.25
C ARG A 78 -14.51 -1.76 -10.45
N ASN A 79 -14.51 -0.47 -10.13
CA ASN A 79 -13.42 0.12 -9.34
C ASN A 79 -13.40 -0.43 -7.91
N GLN A 80 -14.57 -0.62 -7.29
CA GLN A 80 -14.66 -1.24 -5.97
C GLN A 80 -14.13 -2.68 -5.97
N VAL A 81 -14.53 -3.49 -6.94
CA VAL A 81 -14.02 -4.86 -7.11
C VAL A 81 -12.51 -4.84 -7.36
N ALA A 82 -12.02 -3.93 -8.22
CA ALA A 82 -10.59 -3.77 -8.46
C ALA A 82 -9.81 -3.38 -7.20
N THR A 83 -10.36 -2.49 -6.36
CA THR A 83 -9.72 -2.13 -5.08
C THR A 83 -9.69 -3.28 -4.09
N TYR A 84 -10.76 -4.08 -3.99
CA TYR A 84 -10.77 -5.23 -3.08
C TYR A 84 -9.86 -6.36 -3.57
N LEU A 85 -9.88 -6.67 -4.87
CA LEU A 85 -8.99 -7.67 -5.46
C LEU A 85 -7.52 -7.23 -5.38
N GLY A 86 -7.24 -5.96 -5.66
CA GLY A 86 -5.90 -5.40 -5.50
C GLY A 86 -5.43 -5.43 -4.04
N GLY A 87 -6.29 -5.00 -3.10
CA GLY A 87 -5.99 -5.06 -1.67
C GLY A 87 -5.76 -6.49 -1.15
N ALA A 88 -6.61 -7.44 -1.57
CA ALA A 88 -6.46 -8.85 -1.21
C ALA A 88 -5.18 -9.47 -1.80
N ALA A 89 -4.82 -9.12 -3.04
CA ALA A 89 -3.57 -9.58 -3.65
C ALA A 89 -2.34 -9.05 -2.93
N LEU A 90 -2.33 -7.77 -2.53
CA LEU A 90 -1.23 -7.19 -1.76
C LEU A 90 -1.09 -7.85 -0.38
N LEU A 91 -2.19 -8.02 0.34
CA LEU A 91 -2.19 -8.72 1.62
C LEU A 91 -1.70 -10.17 1.48
N GLY A 92 -2.14 -10.88 0.44
CA GLY A 92 -1.68 -12.23 0.13
C GLY A 92 -0.18 -12.30 -0.19
N ALA A 93 0.35 -11.33 -0.94
CA ALA A 93 1.78 -11.25 -1.24
C ALA A 93 2.62 -10.99 0.03
N VAL A 94 2.19 -10.09 0.91
CA VAL A 94 2.90 -9.80 2.17
C VAL A 94 2.91 -11.02 3.09
N LEU A 95 1.76 -11.67 3.28
CA LEU A 95 1.69 -12.88 4.11
C LEU A 95 2.47 -14.05 3.49
N GLY A 96 2.40 -14.23 2.17
CA GLY A 96 3.11 -15.31 1.47
C GLY A 96 4.63 -15.14 1.47
N THR A 97 5.13 -13.93 1.28
CA THR A 97 6.58 -13.65 1.34
C THR A 97 7.16 -13.83 2.75
N ALA A 98 6.39 -13.52 3.80
CA ALA A 98 6.80 -13.76 5.19
C ALA A 98 7.04 -15.25 5.48
N SER A 99 6.27 -16.16 4.86
CA SER A 99 6.49 -17.61 5.00
C SER A 99 7.75 -18.11 4.31
N ILE A 100 8.19 -17.47 3.22
CA ILE A 100 9.41 -17.85 2.52
C ILE A 100 10.64 -17.32 3.27
N ALA A 101 10.53 -16.13 3.87
CA ALA A 101 11.60 -15.51 4.66
C ALA A 101 12.07 -16.33 5.87
N THR A 102 11.20 -17.16 6.46
CA THR A 102 11.56 -18.01 7.62
C THR A 102 12.29 -19.29 7.22
N ALA A 103 12.32 -19.64 5.94
CA ALA A 103 13.06 -20.80 5.44
C ALA A 103 14.56 -20.47 5.30
N PRO A 104 15.47 -21.43 5.56
CA PRO A 104 16.90 -21.25 5.31
C PRO A 104 17.14 -20.92 3.83
N GLY A 105 17.66 -19.72 3.56
CA GLY A 105 17.92 -19.25 2.19
C GLY A 105 16.70 -18.75 1.41
N GLY A 106 15.51 -18.66 2.02
CA GLY A 106 14.31 -18.14 1.33
C GLY A 106 14.42 -16.68 0.90
N PHE A 107 15.26 -15.88 1.58
CA PHE A 107 15.60 -14.54 1.11
C PHE A 107 16.43 -14.55 -0.17
N ASN A 108 17.30 -15.56 -0.40
CA ASN A 108 18.12 -15.63 -1.62
C ASN A 108 17.27 -15.97 -2.84
N THR A 109 16.24 -16.82 -2.67
CA THR A 109 15.30 -17.14 -3.75
C THR A 109 14.42 -15.94 -4.08
N LEU A 110 13.91 -15.23 -3.07
CA LEU A 110 13.17 -13.98 -3.26
C LEU A 110 14.03 -12.88 -3.92
N ALA A 111 15.27 -12.69 -3.46
CA ALA A 111 16.19 -11.70 -4.02
C ALA A 111 16.51 -11.99 -5.48
N SER A 112 16.75 -13.26 -5.83
CA SER A 112 17.02 -13.67 -7.21
C SER A 112 15.79 -13.48 -8.11
N ALA A 113 14.59 -13.80 -7.61
CA ALA A 113 13.34 -13.59 -8.34
C ALA A 113 13.02 -12.10 -8.54
N ALA A 114 13.37 -11.24 -7.57
CA ALA A 114 13.14 -9.80 -7.62
C ALA A 114 14.19 -9.04 -8.45
N LYS A 115 15.40 -9.59 -8.63
CA LYS A 115 16.50 -8.96 -9.37
C LYS A 115 16.11 -8.41 -10.75
N PRO A 116 15.46 -9.16 -11.67
CA PRO A 116 15.13 -8.63 -12.99
C PRO A 116 14.13 -7.45 -12.94
N ILE A 117 13.22 -7.46 -11.96
CA ILE A 117 12.25 -6.39 -11.74
C ILE A 117 12.97 -5.16 -11.18
N ALA A 118 13.88 -5.35 -10.22
CA ALA A 118 14.66 -4.26 -9.67
C ALA A 118 15.57 -3.60 -10.72
N VAL A 119 16.12 -4.38 -11.65
CA VAL A 119 16.91 -3.88 -12.79
C VAL A 119 16.05 -3.11 -13.77
N SER A 120 14.86 -3.61 -14.14
CA SER A 120 13.97 -2.92 -15.08
C SER A 120 13.42 -1.61 -14.53
N LEU A 121 13.27 -1.52 -13.22
CA LEU A 121 12.90 -0.30 -12.50
C LEU A 121 14.11 0.64 -12.25
N GLY A 122 15.33 0.25 -12.63
CA GLY A 122 16.53 1.06 -12.41
C GLY A 122 16.91 1.24 -10.93
N LEU A 123 16.44 0.36 -10.04
CA LEU A 123 16.77 0.38 -8.61
C LEU A 123 18.17 -0.18 -8.33
N ILE A 124 18.64 -1.11 -9.16
CA ILE A 124 19.94 -1.75 -9.06
C ILE A 124 20.56 -1.97 -10.44
N ARG A 125 21.88 -2.19 -10.48
CA ARG A 125 22.61 -2.58 -11.69
C ARG A 125 22.26 -4.01 -12.11
N ALA A 126 22.31 -4.29 -13.41
CA ALA A 126 22.11 -5.65 -13.94
C ALA A 126 23.30 -6.56 -13.62
N ARG A 127 24.52 -6.02 -13.72
CA ARG A 127 25.78 -6.71 -13.53
C ARG A 127 26.68 -5.89 -12.59
N ALA A 128 27.48 -6.59 -11.78
CA ALA A 128 28.53 -5.97 -10.99
C ALA A 128 29.74 -5.62 -11.88
N PRO A 129 30.37 -4.45 -11.69
CA PRO A 129 31.58 -4.08 -12.41
C PRO A 129 32.67 -5.13 -12.20
N GLN A 130 33.37 -5.51 -13.27
CA GLN A 130 34.50 -6.43 -13.24
C GLN A 130 35.80 -5.71 -13.57
N GLU A 131 36.92 -6.22 -13.05
CA GLU A 131 38.24 -5.70 -13.39
C GLU A 131 38.46 -5.78 -14.92
N GLY A 132 38.91 -4.67 -15.51
CA GLY A 132 39.09 -4.55 -16.95
C GLY A 132 37.84 -4.15 -17.74
N ASP A 133 36.68 -3.92 -17.09
CA ASP A 133 35.52 -3.34 -17.76
C ASP A 133 35.90 -1.96 -18.33
N TYR A 134 35.76 -1.80 -19.65
CA TYR A 134 35.99 -0.55 -20.37
C TYR A 134 34.83 -0.28 -21.31
N TRP A 135 34.25 0.92 -21.20
CA TRP A 135 33.13 1.33 -22.04
C TRP A 135 33.54 2.56 -22.87
N PRO A 136 33.28 2.57 -24.19
CA PRO A 136 33.53 3.74 -25.03
C PRO A 136 32.62 4.93 -24.66
N GLY A 137 31.51 4.68 -23.97
CA GLY A 137 30.61 5.72 -23.46
C GLY A 137 29.40 5.14 -22.73
N CYS A 138 28.54 6.03 -22.20
CA CYS A 138 27.41 5.65 -21.35
C CYS A 138 26.37 4.76 -22.03
N ASN A 139 26.21 4.86 -23.35
CA ASN A 139 25.29 3.98 -24.09
C ASN A 139 25.75 2.51 -24.06
N ALA A 140 27.06 2.27 -24.21
CA ALA A 140 27.63 0.93 -24.13
C ALA A 140 27.56 0.38 -22.70
N ALA A 141 27.90 1.22 -21.71
CA ALA A 141 27.78 0.85 -20.30
C ALA A 141 26.34 0.48 -19.89
N ARG A 142 25.34 1.22 -20.40
CA ARG A 142 23.93 0.96 -20.13
C ARG A 142 23.45 -0.32 -20.82
N ALA A 143 23.90 -0.57 -22.05
CA ALA A 143 23.62 -1.82 -22.76
C ALA A 143 24.21 -3.04 -22.03
N ALA A 144 25.37 -2.88 -21.39
CA ALA A 144 25.97 -3.90 -20.54
C ALA A 144 25.31 -4.03 -19.16
N GLY A 145 24.53 -3.02 -18.75
CA GLY A 145 23.81 -3.00 -17.48
C GLY A 145 24.70 -2.79 -16.26
N THR A 146 25.87 -2.18 -16.43
CA THR A 146 26.80 -1.82 -15.34
C THR A 146 26.49 -0.43 -14.75
N THR A 147 25.65 0.38 -15.41
CA THR A 147 25.30 1.75 -14.98
C THR A 147 24.36 1.79 -13.76
N PRO A 148 24.45 2.80 -12.88
CA PRO A 148 25.41 3.94 -12.86
C PRO A 148 26.83 3.46 -12.55
N ILE A 149 27.91 4.17 -12.91
CA ILE A 149 29.30 3.78 -12.60
C ILE A 149 29.89 4.81 -11.63
N TYR A 150 30.42 4.36 -10.50
CA TYR A 150 30.98 5.25 -9.46
C TYR A 150 32.48 5.46 -9.62
N ILE A 151 32.98 6.57 -9.09
CA ILE A 151 34.41 6.85 -9.00
C ILE A 151 35.15 5.69 -8.31
N GLY A 152 36.27 5.27 -8.92
CA GLY A 152 37.07 4.14 -8.45
C GLY A 152 36.58 2.76 -8.91
N GLU A 153 35.41 2.66 -9.55
CA GLU A 153 34.98 1.41 -10.17
C GLU A 153 35.63 1.22 -11.55
N PRO A 154 35.89 -0.04 -11.96
CA PRO A 154 36.39 -0.30 -13.29
C PRO A 154 35.37 0.16 -14.34
N GLY A 155 35.86 0.91 -15.33
CA GLY A 155 35.05 1.54 -16.35
C GLY A 155 34.63 2.98 -16.05
N TYR A 156 34.94 3.52 -14.86
CA TYR A 156 34.76 4.95 -14.56
C TYR A 156 35.77 5.81 -15.33
N ARG A 157 35.30 6.95 -15.87
CA ARG A 157 36.13 7.97 -16.51
C ARG A 157 35.51 9.34 -16.29
N GLU A 158 36.32 10.33 -15.95
CA GLU A 158 35.89 11.73 -15.80
C GLU A 158 35.19 12.26 -17.05
N GLY A 159 35.63 11.87 -18.25
CA GLY A 159 34.96 12.26 -19.50
C GLY A 159 33.56 11.67 -19.73
N MET A 160 33.10 10.74 -18.87
CA MET A 160 31.75 10.18 -18.87
C MET A 160 30.86 10.75 -17.76
N ASP A 161 31.45 11.50 -16.83
CA ASP A 161 30.81 12.21 -15.74
C ASP A 161 30.74 13.70 -16.13
N GLY A 162 29.60 14.10 -16.67
CA GLY A 162 29.47 15.43 -17.28
C GLY A 162 29.46 16.57 -16.27
N ASP A 163 29.05 16.28 -15.03
CA ASP A 163 28.91 17.21 -13.91
C ASP A 163 29.99 17.03 -12.84
N GLY A 164 30.75 15.94 -12.87
CA GLY A 164 31.93 15.74 -12.03
C GLY A 164 31.58 15.37 -10.58
N ASP A 165 30.40 14.81 -10.34
CA ASP A 165 29.92 14.45 -9.01
C ASP A 165 30.43 13.07 -8.52
N GLY A 166 31.17 12.36 -9.38
CA GLY A 166 31.70 11.03 -9.12
C GLY A 166 30.77 9.90 -9.54
N VAL A 167 29.66 10.19 -10.24
CA VAL A 167 28.70 9.21 -10.74
C VAL A 167 28.54 9.32 -12.26
N ALA A 168 29.29 8.49 -12.99
CA ALA A 168 29.15 8.43 -14.44
C ALA A 168 27.86 7.70 -14.86
N CYS A 169 27.25 8.17 -15.95
CA CYS A 169 26.14 7.51 -16.64
C CYS A 169 24.89 7.29 -15.78
N GLU A 170 24.51 8.30 -15.02
CA GLU A 170 23.28 8.29 -14.24
C GLU A 170 22.03 7.97 -15.09
N PRO A 171 21.00 7.35 -14.50
CA PRO A 171 19.70 7.24 -15.14
C PRO A 171 19.10 8.64 -15.30
N TYR A 172 18.68 9.00 -16.52
CA TYR A 172 17.96 10.25 -16.78
C TYR A 172 16.76 10.39 -15.84
N ARG A 173 16.91 11.17 -14.77
CA ARG A 173 15.80 11.63 -13.94
C ARG A 173 15.29 12.90 -14.59
N GLY A 174 14.36 12.75 -15.53
CA GLY A 174 13.71 13.87 -16.18
C GLY A 174 13.06 14.78 -15.12
N MET A 175 13.68 15.93 -14.90
CA MET A 175 13.09 17.09 -14.23
C MET A 175 12.89 18.18 -15.26
#